data_AF-G0LXV4-F1
#
_entry.id   AF-G0LXV4-F1
#
_cell.length_a   1.000
_cell.length_b   1.000
_cell.length_c   1.000
_cell.angle_alpha   90.00
_cell.angle_beta   90.00
_cell.angle_gamma   90.00
#
_symmetry.space_group_name_H-M   'P 1'
#
loop_
_entity.id
_entity.type
_entity.pdbx_description
1 polymer ?
#
loop_
_entity_poly.entity_id
_entity_poly.type
_entity_poly.pdbx_seq_one_letter_code
_entity_poly.pdbx_strand_id
1 'polypeptide(L)'
;LRERLDTYIKVADYPVKGVANSIEEKLERAGYNMAGRKPRFLLRVSDFIAATNGVTTKPEMQALWDAEMESMGDKAQATVISYITKYRNALREAFGDDHPMLRIAAGTPQLYDEARKIKMAKIANKHGSLITFESYAEVMKRCRRYLQSSDIMTVAIGLMGTTGRRPYEIFTQAELTPAPYGKGVSKWSVLFNGQAKTKQGEGTKFGVTYEIPVLEQSKIVLDAYRRLRDSSDGKLWFGLSVDDFTSEVRLPLRDAVISKFEDIWPKEEPPKPYGLRHLYAEIAYRNFAPSSVTKNSYFAAILGHN
;
A
#
# COMPACT_ATOMS: atom_id res chain seq x y z
N LEU A 1 3.82 37.53 17.41
CA LEU A 1 3.86 36.07 17.09
C LEU A 1 3.64 35.80 15.60
N ARG A 2 2.69 36.45 14.91
CA ARG A 2 2.55 36.38 13.43
C ARG A 2 3.74 36.99 12.66
N GLU A 3 4.34 38.09 13.14
CA GLU A 3 5.53 38.69 12.51
C GLU A 3 6.81 37.84 12.60
N ARG A 4 6.84 36.83 13.47
CA ARG A 4 8.01 35.93 13.60
C ARG A 4 8.06 34.83 12.54
N LEU A 5 7.00 34.67 11.74
CA LEU A 5 6.88 33.65 10.69
C LEU A 5 7.32 34.16 9.30
N ASP A 6 7.54 35.46 9.12
CA ASP A 6 7.84 36.06 7.81
C ASP A 6 9.29 36.49 7.60
N THR A 7 10.15 36.45 8.62
CA THR A 7 11.49 37.08 8.52
C THR A 7 12.67 36.15 8.80
N TYR A 8 12.48 34.84 8.83
CA TYR A 8 13.58 33.90 9.06
C TYR A 8 13.44 32.61 8.23
N ILE A 9 13.56 32.73 6.91
CA ILE A 9 14.48 31.82 6.21
C ILE A 9 15.86 32.38 6.53
N LYS A 10 16.35 32.07 7.74
CA LYS A 10 17.77 32.20 8.07
C LYS A 10 18.49 31.51 6.92
N VAL A 11 19.49 32.16 6.32
CA VAL A 11 20.44 31.50 5.41
C VAL A 11 20.91 30.25 6.13
N ALA A 12 20.29 29.12 5.82
CA ALA A 12 20.47 27.85 6.46
C ALA A 12 20.98 26.93 5.36
N ASP A 13 21.95 26.10 5.72
CA ASP A 13 22.64 25.13 4.85
C ASP A 13 21.69 24.04 4.34
N TYR A 14 20.61 24.41 3.63
CA TYR A 14 19.79 23.47 2.90
C TYR A 14 20.25 23.40 1.44
N PRO A 15 20.28 22.22 0.82
CA PRO A 15 20.59 22.08 -0.59
C PRO A 15 19.66 22.95 -1.44
N VAL A 16 20.22 23.92 -2.16
CA VAL A 16 19.49 24.75 -3.15
C VAL A 16 19.54 24.16 -4.56
N LYS A 17 20.25 23.05 -4.72
CA LYS A 17 20.35 22.28 -5.97
C LYS A 17 20.15 20.80 -5.67
N GLY A 18 19.37 20.14 -6.50
CA GLY A 18 19.00 18.74 -6.33
C GLY A 18 18.30 18.17 -7.56
N VAL A 19 18.28 16.85 -7.65
CA VAL A 19 17.59 16.08 -8.69
C VAL A 19 16.86 14.93 -8.03
N ALA A 20 15.61 14.69 -8.43
CA ALA A 20 14.85 13.52 -8.01
C ALA A 20 15.13 12.36 -8.98
N ASN A 21 16.23 11.63 -8.76
CA ASN A 21 16.72 10.56 -9.65
C ASN A 21 15.64 9.53 -9.98
N SER A 22 14.80 9.16 -9.01
CA SER A 22 13.71 8.20 -9.19
C SER A 22 12.65 8.65 -10.20
N ILE A 23 12.48 9.97 -10.39
CA ILE A 23 11.60 10.54 -11.42
C ILE A 23 12.30 10.51 -12.78
N GLU A 24 13.57 10.92 -12.84
CA GLU A 24 14.36 10.94 -14.07
C GLU A 24 14.51 9.54 -14.67
N GLU A 25 14.86 8.54 -13.86
CA GLU A 25 14.96 7.14 -14.30
C GLU A 25 13.63 6.62 -14.86
N LYS A 26 12.49 7.05 -14.30
CA LYS A 26 11.17 6.68 -14.83
C LYS A 26 10.85 7.37 -16.15
N LEU A 27 11.26 8.63 -16.31
CA LEU A 27 11.10 9.38 -17.55
C LEU A 27 11.96 8.80 -18.66
N GLU A 28 13.22 8.47 -18.35
CA GLU A 28 14.15 7.84 -19.28
C GLU A 28 13.63 6.49 -19.76
N ARG A 29 13.21 5.61 -18.84
CA ARG A 29 12.55 4.34 -19.20
C ARG A 29 11.32 4.56 -20.09
N ALA A 30 10.49 5.56 -19.77
CA ALA A 30 9.31 5.87 -20.56
C ALA A 30 9.63 6.43 -21.96
N GLY A 31 10.82 6.97 -22.17
CA GLY A 31 11.31 7.44 -23.48
C GLY A 31 11.41 6.32 -24.52
N TYR A 32 11.68 5.09 -24.06
CA TYR A 32 11.82 3.90 -24.91
C TYR A 32 10.53 3.08 -25.06
N ASN A 33 9.42 3.53 -24.46
CA ASN A 33 8.16 2.79 -24.52
C ASN A 33 7.50 2.89 -25.91
N MET A 34 7.18 1.73 -26.48
CA MET A 34 6.51 1.61 -27.79
C MET A 34 5.00 1.90 -27.74
N ALA A 35 4.39 1.88 -26.55
CA ALA A 35 2.97 2.12 -26.35
C ALA A 35 2.68 2.71 -24.95
N GLY A 36 1.47 3.22 -24.75
CA GLY A 36 0.99 3.72 -23.46
C GLY A 36 0.85 5.24 -23.37
N ARG A 37 0.41 5.72 -22.20
CA ARG A 37 0.20 7.15 -21.97
C ARG A 37 1.54 7.87 -21.80
N LYS A 38 1.66 9.06 -22.37
CA LYS A 38 2.81 9.93 -22.11
C LYS A 38 2.87 10.31 -20.62
N PRO A 39 4.05 10.32 -19.98
CA PRO A 39 4.20 10.50 -18.53
C PRO A 39 4.08 11.98 -18.11
N ARG A 40 3.02 12.68 -18.54
CA ARG A 40 2.84 14.14 -18.37
C ARG A 40 2.97 14.60 -16.92
N PHE A 41 2.44 13.82 -15.97
CA PHE A 41 2.56 14.16 -14.56
C PHE A 41 4.00 14.06 -14.04
N LEU A 42 4.76 13.04 -14.46
CA LEU A 42 6.16 12.90 -14.05
C LEU A 42 7.03 14.01 -14.67
N LEU A 43 6.73 14.41 -15.91
CA LEU A 43 7.36 15.57 -16.56
C LEU A 43 7.14 16.83 -15.73
N ARG A 44 5.89 17.12 -15.32
CA ARG A 44 5.61 18.27 -14.44
C ARG A 44 6.35 18.23 -13.12
N VAL A 45 6.47 17.05 -12.50
CA VAL A 45 7.25 16.89 -11.26
C VAL A 45 8.72 17.19 -11.52
N SER A 46 9.31 16.66 -12.60
CA SER A 46 10.69 16.94 -13.00
C SER A 46 10.91 18.44 -13.26
N ASP A 47 10.05 19.06 -14.07
CA ASP A 47 10.09 20.50 -14.39
C ASP A 47 9.99 21.36 -13.13
N PHE A 48 9.13 20.97 -12.17
CA PHE A 48 8.98 21.65 -10.90
C PHE A 48 10.22 21.53 -10.00
N ILE A 49 10.85 20.36 -9.91
CA ILE A 49 12.12 20.19 -9.18
C ILE A 49 13.21 21.02 -9.85
N ALA A 50 13.29 21.01 -11.19
CA ALA A 50 14.22 21.83 -11.94
C ALA A 50 14.01 23.33 -11.68
N ALA A 51 12.76 23.80 -11.67
CA ALA A 51 12.41 25.19 -11.38
C ALA A 51 12.64 25.59 -9.92
N THR A 52 12.68 24.63 -8.99
CA THR A 52 13.01 24.88 -7.58
C THR A 52 14.51 25.12 -7.37
N ASN A 53 15.37 24.62 -8.27
CA ASN A 53 16.81 24.81 -8.16
C ASN A 53 17.20 26.30 -8.17
N GLY A 54 17.89 26.74 -7.13
CA GLY A 54 18.34 28.12 -6.98
C GLY A 54 17.29 29.08 -6.44
N VAL A 55 16.06 28.63 -6.17
CA VAL A 55 15.03 29.46 -5.56
C VAL A 55 15.29 29.60 -4.07
N THR A 56 15.49 30.83 -3.60
CA THR A 56 15.85 31.11 -2.19
C THR A 56 14.77 31.87 -1.44
N THR A 57 13.79 32.47 -2.12
CA THR A 57 12.77 33.30 -1.46
C THR A 57 11.43 32.56 -1.32
N LYS A 58 10.76 32.80 -0.19
CA LYS A 58 9.43 32.25 0.10
C LYS A 58 8.37 32.64 -0.95
N PRO A 59 8.30 33.89 -1.45
CA PRO A 59 7.32 34.28 -2.48
C PRO A 59 7.51 33.53 -3.80
N GLU A 60 8.75 33.31 -4.25
CA GLU A 60 9.03 32.55 -5.47
C GLU A 60 8.62 31.07 -5.31
N MET A 61 8.98 30.46 -4.17
CA MET A 61 8.54 29.09 -3.85
C MET A 61 7.01 28.98 -3.80
N GLN A 62 6.32 29.96 -3.21
CA GLN A 62 4.86 29.98 -3.14
C GLN A 62 4.24 30.06 -4.54
N ALA A 63 4.74 30.96 -5.39
CA ALA A 63 4.26 31.12 -6.76
C ALA A 63 4.43 29.83 -7.59
N LEU A 64 5.56 29.13 -7.46
CA LEU A 64 5.78 27.82 -8.10
C LEU A 64 4.75 26.78 -7.65
N TRP A 65 4.49 26.71 -6.34
CA TRP A 65 3.52 25.75 -5.82
C TRP A 65 2.07 26.08 -6.21
N ASP A 66 1.70 27.37 -6.19
CA ASP A 66 0.36 27.82 -6.54
C ASP A 66 0.04 27.47 -8.01
N ALA A 67 1.01 27.64 -8.92
CA ALA A 67 0.87 27.23 -10.31
C ALA A 67 0.66 25.72 -10.47
N GLU A 68 1.36 24.88 -9.69
CA GLU A 68 1.12 23.44 -9.70
C GLU A 68 -0.26 23.09 -9.15
N MET A 69 -0.70 23.74 -8.07
CA MET A 69 -2.03 23.54 -7.50
C MET A 69 -3.15 23.94 -8.46
N GLU A 70 -3.02 25.06 -9.16
CA GLU A 70 -3.96 25.50 -10.19
C GLU A 70 -4.06 24.47 -11.33
N SER A 71 -2.93 23.94 -11.78
CA SER A 71 -2.89 22.90 -12.84
C SER A 71 -3.62 21.61 -12.47
N MET A 72 -3.85 21.39 -11.18
CA MET A 72 -4.57 20.23 -10.63
C MET A 72 -6.01 20.53 -10.25
N GLY A 73 -6.53 21.75 -10.49
CA GLY A 73 -7.86 22.19 -10.06
C GLY A 73 -9.03 21.38 -10.63
N ASP A 74 -8.84 20.74 -11.78
CA ASP A 74 -9.84 19.87 -12.43
C ASP A 74 -9.81 18.41 -11.93
N LYS A 75 -8.88 18.06 -11.03
CA LYS A 75 -8.71 16.69 -10.54
C LYS A 75 -9.57 16.43 -9.31
N ALA A 76 -10.00 15.17 -9.16
CA ALA A 76 -10.64 14.71 -7.94
C ALA A 76 -9.72 14.92 -6.72
N GLN A 77 -10.30 15.29 -5.58
CA GLN A 77 -9.55 15.60 -4.34
C GLN A 77 -8.57 14.48 -3.93
N ALA A 78 -8.97 13.22 -4.05
CA ALA A 78 -8.09 12.07 -3.74
C ALA A 78 -6.88 11.98 -4.69
N THR A 79 -7.05 12.37 -5.95
CA THR A 79 -5.96 12.47 -6.93
C THR A 79 -5.01 13.60 -6.55
N VAL A 80 -5.52 14.77 -6.18
CA VAL A 80 -4.72 15.92 -5.75
C VAL A 80 -3.86 15.56 -4.52
N ILE A 81 -4.44 14.94 -3.49
CA ILE A 81 -3.70 14.49 -2.30
C ILE A 81 -2.58 13.49 -2.67
N SER A 82 -2.86 12.57 -3.61
CA SER A 82 -1.86 11.62 -4.11
C SER A 82 -0.72 12.33 -4.86
N TYR A 83 -1.05 13.32 -5.68
CA TYR A 83 -0.06 14.12 -6.43
C TYR A 83 0.80 14.97 -5.50
N ILE A 84 0.20 15.65 -4.51
CA ILE A 84 0.93 16.37 -3.46
C ILE A 84 1.94 15.43 -2.77
N THR A 85 1.53 14.20 -2.46
CA THR A 85 2.45 13.21 -1.86
C THR A 85 3.65 12.92 -2.77
N LYS A 86 3.44 12.83 -4.09
CA LYS A 86 4.52 12.60 -5.07
C LYS A 86 5.47 13.79 -5.18
N TYR A 87 4.96 15.03 -5.27
CA TYR A 87 5.80 16.23 -5.26
C TYR A 87 6.63 16.32 -3.99
N ARG A 88 6.02 16.10 -2.82
CA ARG A 88 6.72 16.13 -1.53
C ARG A 88 7.79 15.04 -1.40
N ASN A 89 7.58 13.87 -1.98
CA ASN A 89 8.58 12.82 -1.98
C ASN A 89 9.75 13.17 -2.92
N ALA A 90 9.47 13.72 -4.10
CA ALA A 90 10.50 14.21 -5.02
C ALA A 90 11.31 15.37 -4.42
N LEU A 91 10.66 16.28 -3.68
CA LEU A 91 11.34 17.36 -2.95
C LEU A 91 12.29 16.82 -1.88
N ARG A 92 11.87 15.81 -1.10
CA ARG A 92 12.74 15.18 -0.10
C ARG A 92 13.92 14.46 -0.75
N GLU A 93 13.68 13.76 -1.85
CA GLU A 93 14.73 13.06 -2.58
C GLU A 93 15.77 14.05 -3.13
N ALA A 94 15.33 15.16 -3.73
CA ALA A 94 16.20 16.14 -4.36
C ALA A 94 16.93 17.04 -3.35
N PHE A 95 16.25 17.49 -2.29
CA PHE A 95 16.73 18.58 -1.43
C PHE A 95 16.81 18.23 0.06
N GLY A 96 16.41 17.03 0.46
CA GLY A 96 16.36 16.60 1.86
C GLY A 96 15.12 17.04 2.62
N ASP A 97 15.00 16.59 3.88
CA ASP A 97 13.81 16.79 4.72
C ASP A 97 13.64 18.21 5.29
N ASP A 98 14.72 19.01 5.28
CA ASP A 98 14.73 20.36 5.87
C ASP A 98 14.40 21.48 4.87
N HIS A 99 14.21 21.15 3.58
CA HIS A 99 14.00 22.16 2.55
C HIS A 99 12.69 22.96 2.79
N PRO A 100 12.71 24.31 2.78
CA PRO A 100 11.54 25.15 3.10
C PRO A 100 10.30 24.88 2.24
N MET A 101 10.51 24.46 0.97
CA MET A 101 9.43 24.08 0.07
C MET A 101 8.53 22.97 0.65
N LEU A 102 9.02 22.12 1.55
CA LEU A 102 8.19 21.10 2.20
C LEU A 102 7.14 21.68 3.17
N ARG A 103 7.28 22.94 3.58
CA ARG A 103 6.26 23.65 4.37
C ARG A 103 5.23 24.35 3.49
N ILE A 104 5.59 24.61 2.23
CA ILE A 104 4.75 25.29 1.22
C ILE A 104 3.97 24.27 0.40
N ALA A 105 4.65 23.24 -0.11
CA ALA A 105 4.12 22.17 -0.95
C ALA A 105 3.24 21.20 -0.14
N ALA A 106 2.07 21.68 0.23
CA ALA A 106 1.03 20.96 0.95
C ALA A 106 -0.35 21.37 0.45
N GLY A 107 -1.31 20.45 0.58
CA GLY A 107 -2.73 20.78 0.40
C GLY A 107 -3.24 21.64 1.55
N THR A 108 -4.37 22.31 1.33
CA THR A 108 -5.04 23.09 2.38
C THR A 108 -5.57 22.17 3.49
N PRO A 109 -5.66 22.64 4.75
CA PRO A 109 -6.28 21.86 5.82
C PRO A 109 -7.69 21.34 5.46
N GLN A 110 -8.49 22.18 4.80
CA GLN A 110 -9.84 21.87 4.36
C GLN A 110 -9.88 20.67 3.39
N LEU A 111 -8.89 20.55 2.50
CA LEU A 111 -8.79 19.42 1.57
C LEU A 111 -8.68 18.09 2.34
N TYR A 112 -7.86 18.06 3.40
CA TYR A 112 -7.65 16.84 4.18
C TYR A 112 -8.84 16.52 5.11
N ASP A 113 -9.46 17.54 5.69
CA ASP A 113 -10.63 17.36 6.55
C ASP A 113 -11.84 16.84 5.78
N GLU A 114 -12.09 17.38 4.57
CA GLU A 114 -13.17 16.88 3.71
C GLU A 114 -12.89 15.44 3.24
N ALA A 115 -11.64 15.13 2.85
CA ALA A 115 -11.26 13.76 2.50
C ALA A 115 -11.47 12.78 3.68
N ARG A 116 -11.20 13.22 4.92
CA ARG A 116 -11.44 12.43 6.14
C ARG A 116 -12.94 12.23 6.38
N LYS A 117 -13.74 13.29 6.24
CA LYS A 117 -15.20 13.24 6.38
C LYS A 117 -15.82 12.27 5.38
N ILE A 118 -15.47 12.37 4.10
CA ILE A 118 -15.93 11.45 3.05
C ILE A 118 -15.52 10.00 3.37
N LYS A 119 -14.29 9.79 3.84
CA LYS A 119 -13.82 8.45 4.24
C LYS A 119 -14.65 7.88 5.39
N MET A 120 -14.90 8.67 6.44
CA MET A 120 -15.67 8.22 7.61
C MET A 120 -17.13 7.93 7.24
N ALA A 121 -17.77 8.77 6.41
CA ALA A 121 -19.12 8.54 5.93
C ALA A 121 -19.23 7.22 5.14
N LYS A 122 -18.26 6.91 4.28
CA LYS A 122 -18.21 5.63 3.55
C LYS A 122 -18.08 4.43 4.51
N ILE A 123 -17.31 4.55 5.58
CA ILE A 123 -17.15 3.49 6.59
C ILE A 123 -18.46 3.32 7.37
N ALA A 124 -19.09 4.41 7.82
CA ALA A 124 -20.36 4.38 8.52
C ALA A 124 -21.46 3.70 7.69
N ASN A 125 -21.57 4.06 6.41
CA ASN A 125 -22.53 3.42 5.50
C ASN A 125 -22.28 1.91 5.37
N LYS A 126 -21.02 1.49 5.27
CA LYS A 126 -20.67 0.06 5.22
C LYS A 126 -20.98 -0.67 6.51
N HIS A 127 -20.79 -0.03 7.67
CA HIS A 127 -21.14 -0.62 8.96
C HIS A 127 -22.66 -0.74 9.14
N GLY A 128 -23.44 0.18 8.59
CA GLY A 128 -24.91 0.13 8.61
C GLY A 128 -25.52 -0.87 7.62
N SER A 129 -24.76 -1.33 6.62
CA SER A 129 -25.22 -2.28 5.60
C SER A 129 -24.09 -3.24 5.25
N LEU A 130 -23.87 -4.22 6.13
CA LEU A 130 -22.89 -5.28 5.90
C LEU A 130 -23.37 -6.20 4.78
N ILE A 131 -22.45 -6.58 3.89
CA ILE A 131 -22.72 -7.54 2.83
C ILE A 131 -22.66 -8.96 3.42
N THR A 132 -23.73 -9.72 3.25
CA THR A 132 -23.75 -11.14 3.60
C THR A 132 -22.92 -11.93 2.59
N PHE A 133 -21.79 -12.49 3.04
CA PHE A 133 -20.95 -13.31 2.18
C PHE A 133 -21.39 -14.78 2.24
N GLU A 134 -22.45 -15.14 1.51
CA GLU A 134 -23.06 -16.49 1.59
C GLU A 134 -22.08 -17.61 1.19
N SER A 135 -21.38 -17.44 0.07
CA SER A 135 -20.48 -18.46 -0.49
C SER A 135 -19.06 -18.41 0.08
N TYR A 136 -18.85 -17.81 1.26
CA TYR A 136 -17.51 -17.65 1.85
C TYR A 136 -16.77 -18.98 2.02
N ALA A 137 -17.49 -20.05 2.35
CA ALA A 137 -16.91 -21.39 2.52
C ALA A 137 -16.32 -21.93 1.21
N GLU A 138 -16.98 -21.69 0.07
CA GLU A 138 -16.48 -22.10 -1.26
C GLU A 138 -15.31 -21.21 -1.69
N VAL A 139 -15.35 -19.90 -1.44
CA VAL A 139 -14.20 -19.00 -1.67
C VAL A 139 -12.97 -19.50 -0.91
N MET A 140 -13.13 -19.87 0.36
CA MET A 140 -12.04 -20.41 1.16
C MET A 140 -11.59 -21.79 0.70
N LYS A 141 -12.51 -22.65 0.24
CA LYS A 141 -12.16 -23.94 -0.37
C LYS A 141 -11.32 -23.74 -1.63
N ARG A 142 -11.66 -22.77 -2.49
CA ARG A 142 -10.85 -22.39 -3.65
C ARG A 142 -9.47 -21.88 -3.23
N CYS A 143 -9.39 -20.96 -2.28
CA CYS A 143 -8.11 -20.45 -1.78
C CYS A 143 -7.19 -21.56 -1.26
N ARG A 144 -7.74 -22.54 -0.52
CA ARG A 144 -6.99 -23.73 -0.05
C ARG A 144 -6.46 -24.59 -1.20
N ARG A 145 -7.29 -24.87 -2.22
CA ARG A 145 -6.85 -25.59 -3.43
C ARG A 145 -5.77 -24.82 -4.19
N TYR A 146 -5.88 -23.50 -4.24
CA TYR A 146 -4.95 -22.64 -4.97
C TYR A 146 -3.52 -22.68 -4.40
N LEU A 147 -3.34 -22.95 -3.11
CA LEU A 147 -2.02 -23.19 -2.50
C LEU A 147 -1.24 -24.33 -3.16
N GLN A 148 -1.94 -25.27 -3.80
CA GLN A 148 -1.32 -26.43 -4.46
C GLN A 148 -1.11 -26.23 -5.96
N SER A 149 -1.66 -25.16 -6.56
CA SER A 149 -1.63 -24.91 -8.02
C SER A 149 -0.22 -24.77 -8.59
N SER A 150 0.04 -25.29 -9.78
CA SER A 150 1.31 -25.05 -10.49
C SER A 150 1.48 -23.60 -10.94
N ASP A 151 0.39 -22.86 -11.14
CA ASP A 151 0.43 -21.44 -11.47
C ASP A 151 0.74 -20.60 -10.23
N ILE A 152 1.87 -19.89 -10.26
CA ILE A 152 2.41 -19.15 -9.12
C ILE A 152 1.53 -17.94 -8.75
N MET A 153 0.89 -17.31 -9.73
CA MET A 153 -0.11 -16.26 -9.47
C MET A 153 -1.30 -16.82 -8.66
N THR A 154 -1.78 -18.00 -9.04
CA THR A 154 -2.84 -18.71 -8.30
C THR A 154 -2.40 -19.07 -6.88
N VAL A 155 -1.16 -19.54 -6.69
CA VAL A 155 -0.59 -19.79 -5.35
C VAL A 155 -0.61 -18.52 -4.50
N ALA A 156 -0.17 -17.39 -5.05
CA ALA A 156 -0.17 -16.10 -4.34
C ALA A 156 -1.59 -15.66 -3.94
N ILE A 157 -2.59 -15.87 -4.79
CA ILE A 157 -4.01 -15.62 -4.45
C ILE A 157 -4.47 -16.52 -3.29
N GLY A 158 -4.09 -17.80 -3.30
CA GLY A 158 -4.35 -18.72 -2.20
C GLY A 158 -3.71 -18.27 -0.88
N LEU A 159 -2.46 -17.80 -0.92
CA LEU A 159 -1.75 -17.26 0.23
C LEU A 159 -2.41 -15.99 0.76
N MET A 160 -2.87 -15.08 -0.11
CA MET A 160 -3.61 -13.89 0.30
C MET A 160 -4.90 -14.26 1.06
N GLY A 161 -5.68 -15.22 0.54
CA GLY A 161 -6.92 -15.66 1.19
C GLY A 161 -6.70 -16.37 2.53
N THR A 162 -5.62 -17.15 2.66
CA THR A 162 -5.36 -17.98 3.85
C THR A 162 -4.56 -17.28 4.95
N THR A 163 -3.81 -16.22 4.62
CA THR A 163 -2.99 -15.44 5.59
C THR A 163 -3.49 -14.01 5.81
N GLY A 164 -4.41 -13.56 4.95
CA GLY A 164 -4.92 -12.20 4.93
C GLY A 164 -3.87 -11.14 4.62
N ARG A 165 -2.65 -11.49 4.22
CA ARG A 165 -1.59 -10.51 3.89
C ARG A 165 -1.96 -9.72 2.64
N ARG A 166 -1.45 -8.49 2.55
CA ARG A 166 -1.68 -7.62 1.39
C ARG A 166 -0.98 -8.22 0.17
N PRO A 167 -1.48 -7.95 -1.07
CA PRO A 167 -0.79 -8.39 -2.28
C PRO A 167 0.69 -8.01 -2.28
N TYR A 168 1.02 -6.73 -2.09
CA TYR A 168 2.41 -6.29 -2.05
C TYR A 168 3.27 -7.10 -1.05
N GLU A 169 2.75 -7.38 0.15
CA GLU A 169 3.46 -8.20 1.14
C GLU A 169 3.72 -9.61 0.61
N ILE A 170 2.68 -10.33 0.16
CA ILE A 170 2.81 -11.71 -0.34
C ILE A 170 3.79 -11.79 -1.50
N PHE A 171 3.70 -10.87 -2.45
CA PHE A 171 4.51 -10.96 -3.66
C PHE A 171 5.96 -10.54 -3.41
N THR A 172 6.22 -9.48 -2.63
CA THR A 172 7.53 -8.81 -2.66
C THR A 172 8.38 -8.98 -1.40
N GLN A 173 7.79 -9.13 -0.21
CA GLN A 173 8.56 -8.90 1.03
C GLN A 173 8.10 -9.68 2.27
N ALA A 174 7.04 -10.49 2.18
CA ALA A 174 6.61 -11.30 3.31
C ALA A 174 7.75 -12.22 3.76
N GLU A 175 7.77 -12.57 5.02
CA GLU A 175 8.56 -13.68 5.55
C GLU A 175 7.62 -14.52 6.41
N LEU A 176 7.42 -15.79 6.04
CA LEU A 176 6.56 -16.71 6.78
C LEU A 176 7.40 -17.83 7.37
N THR A 177 7.33 -17.99 8.68
CA THR A 177 8.04 -19.06 9.40
C THR A 177 7.09 -19.81 10.36
N PRO A 178 7.44 -21.05 10.77
CA PRO A 178 6.64 -21.78 11.74
C PRO A 178 6.45 -21.02 13.06
N ALA A 179 5.23 -20.99 13.58
CA ALA A 179 4.97 -20.48 14.93
C ALA A 179 5.13 -21.61 15.96
N PRO A 180 5.82 -21.38 17.09
CA PRO A 180 5.93 -22.37 18.16
C PRO A 180 4.59 -22.55 18.88
N TYR A 181 4.30 -23.77 19.35
CA TYR A 181 3.16 -24.07 20.20
C TYR A 181 3.55 -25.12 21.25
N GLY A 182 3.84 -24.67 22.47
CA GLY A 182 4.46 -25.50 23.50
C GLY A 182 5.81 -26.03 23.03
N LYS A 183 5.95 -27.36 22.92
CA LYS A 183 7.15 -28.02 22.38
C LYS A 183 7.09 -28.29 20.87
N GLY A 184 5.98 -27.98 20.22
CA GLY A 184 5.72 -28.27 18.81
C GLY A 184 5.58 -27.01 17.95
N VAL A 185 5.04 -27.21 16.75
CA VAL A 185 4.70 -26.14 15.81
C VAL A 185 3.17 -25.98 15.78
N SER A 186 2.71 -24.73 15.80
CA SER A 186 1.28 -24.43 15.67
C SER A 186 0.75 -24.91 14.33
N LYS A 187 -0.40 -25.59 14.36
CA LYS A 187 -1.10 -26.04 13.15
C LYS A 187 -1.84 -24.90 12.44
N TRP A 188 -2.26 -23.87 13.17
CA TRP A 188 -3.22 -22.86 12.70
C TRP A 188 -2.69 -21.43 12.78
N SER A 189 -1.39 -21.26 13.00
CA SER A 189 -0.72 -19.97 12.95
C SER A 189 0.68 -20.08 12.38
N VAL A 190 1.19 -18.96 11.88
CA VAL A 190 2.55 -18.76 11.40
C VAL A 190 3.08 -17.43 11.94
N LEU A 191 4.40 -17.29 11.97
CA LEU A 191 5.03 -15.99 12.21
C LEU A 191 5.15 -15.26 10.87
N PHE A 192 4.87 -13.96 10.89
CA PHE A 192 4.96 -13.07 9.74
C PHE A 192 5.85 -11.85 10.04
N ASN A 193 6.77 -11.55 9.12
CA ASN A 193 7.47 -10.27 9.01
C ASN A 193 7.24 -9.66 7.61
N GLY A 194 7.56 -8.38 7.44
CA GLY A 194 7.41 -7.65 6.19
C GLY A 194 6.11 -6.83 6.11
N GLN A 195 5.61 -6.31 7.24
CA GLN A 195 4.40 -5.46 7.26
C GLN A 195 4.61 -4.19 6.42
N ALA A 196 3.74 -3.99 5.42
CA ALA A 196 3.76 -2.78 4.59
C ALA A 196 3.00 -1.61 5.27
N LYS A 197 3.25 -0.38 4.78
CA LYS A 197 2.55 0.85 5.18
C LYS A 197 2.69 1.25 6.66
N THR A 198 3.80 0.88 7.31
CA THR A 198 4.11 1.26 8.70
C THR A 198 4.79 2.62 8.81
N LYS A 199 5.47 3.09 7.75
CA LYS A 199 6.30 4.32 7.75
C LYS A 199 7.37 4.33 8.86
N GLN A 200 7.79 3.16 9.34
CA GLN A 200 8.77 3.03 10.42
C GLN A 200 8.39 3.76 11.73
N GLY A 201 7.10 4.03 11.94
CA GLY A 201 6.65 4.73 13.14
C GLY A 201 6.78 3.89 14.42
N GLU A 202 6.94 4.56 15.55
CA GLU A 202 6.88 3.92 16.87
C GLU A 202 5.54 3.19 17.07
N GLY A 203 5.56 2.02 17.72
CA GLY A 203 4.38 1.17 17.91
C GLY A 203 3.88 0.46 16.64
N THR A 204 4.49 0.70 15.47
CA THR A 204 4.15 -0.03 14.24
C THR A 204 4.79 -1.41 14.21
N LYS A 205 4.33 -2.27 13.29
CA LYS A 205 4.98 -3.57 13.02
C LYS A 205 6.12 -3.50 12.00
N PHE A 206 6.85 -2.38 11.93
CA PHE A 206 8.00 -2.27 11.02
C PHE A 206 9.16 -3.14 11.50
N GLY A 207 9.58 -4.12 10.69
CA GLY A 207 10.65 -5.06 11.04
C GLY A 207 10.31 -6.03 12.18
N VAL A 208 9.07 -6.00 12.69
CA VAL A 208 8.62 -6.83 13.80
C VAL A 208 7.99 -8.11 13.25
N THR A 209 8.54 -9.25 13.66
CA THR A 209 7.89 -10.55 13.46
C THR A 209 6.77 -10.73 14.47
N TYR A 210 5.57 -11.09 14.02
CA TYR A 210 4.43 -11.37 14.88
C TYR A 210 3.61 -12.55 14.36
N GLU A 211 2.93 -13.23 15.28
CA GLU A 211 2.09 -14.38 14.96
C GLU A 211 0.77 -13.95 14.30
N ILE A 212 0.37 -14.66 13.25
CA ILE A 212 -0.92 -14.50 12.58
C ILE A 212 -1.62 -15.86 12.46
N PRO A 213 -2.96 -15.92 12.61
CA PRO A 213 -3.70 -17.13 12.31
C PRO A 213 -3.68 -17.43 10.80
N VAL A 214 -3.87 -18.69 10.42
CA VAL A 214 -4.01 -19.12 9.03
C VAL A 214 -5.27 -19.96 8.85
N LEU A 215 -5.91 -19.82 7.69
CA LEU A 215 -7.17 -20.52 7.35
C LEU A 215 -6.97 -21.86 6.63
N GLU A 216 -5.75 -22.39 6.73
CA GLU A 216 -5.29 -23.70 6.29
C GLU A 216 -4.14 -24.14 7.21
N GLN A 217 -3.82 -25.44 7.26
CA GLN A 217 -2.68 -25.97 8.01
C GLN A 217 -1.40 -25.22 7.68
N SER A 218 -0.70 -24.76 8.72
CA SER A 218 0.53 -23.96 8.61
C SER A 218 1.57 -24.61 7.69
N LYS A 219 1.72 -25.94 7.73
CA LYS A 219 2.62 -26.68 6.84
C LYS A 219 2.31 -26.44 5.35
N ILE A 220 1.03 -26.51 4.95
CA ILE A 220 0.61 -26.31 3.55
C ILE A 220 0.86 -24.86 3.12
N VAL A 221 0.55 -23.90 4.01
CA VAL A 221 0.81 -22.48 3.76
C VAL A 221 2.31 -22.22 3.56
N LEU A 222 3.15 -22.76 4.44
CA LEU A 222 4.60 -22.58 4.38
C LEU A 222 5.22 -23.26 3.15
N ASP A 223 4.74 -24.45 2.77
CA ASP A 223 5.20 -25.14 1.56
C ASP A 223 4.78 -24.40 0.28
N ALA A 224 3.55 -23.87 0.22
CA ALA A 224 3.09 -23.04 -0.88
C ALA A 224 3.88 -21.73 -0.98
N TYR A 225 4.20 -21.13 0.17
CA TYR A 225 5.02 -19.93 0.24
C TYR A 225 6.45 -20.16 -0.23
N ARG A 226 7.06 -21.29 0.17
CA ARG A 226 8.39 -21.70 -0.35
C ARG A 226 8.36 -21.86 -1.87
N ARG A 227 7.37 -22.56 -2.42
CA ARG A 227 7.20 -22.72 -3.87
C ARG A 227 7.03 -21.39 -4.61
N LEU A 228 6.26 -20.46 -4.04
CA LEU A 228 6.15 -19.10 -4.56
C LEU A 228 7.54 -18.48 -4.66
N ARG A 229 8.31 -18.47 -3.57
CA ARG A 229 9.65 -17.83 -3.52
C ARG A 229 10.70 -18.50 -4.39
N ASP A 230 10.66 -19.82 -4.53
CA ASP A 230 11.65 -20.57 -5.31
C ASP A 230 11.41 -20.53 -6.83
N SER A 231 10.20 -20.15 -7.24
CA SER A 231 9.81 -20.02 -8.65
C SER A 231 10.53 -18.88 -9.38
N SER A 232 10.55 -18.92 -10.72
CA SER A 232 11.07 -17.82 -11.56
C SER A 232 10.37 -16.50 -11.25
N ASP A 233 9.04 -16.53 -11.23
CA ASP A 233 8.22 -15.34 -11.04
C ASP A 233 8.38 -14.78 -9.64
N GLY A 234 8.44 -15.65 -8.62
CA GLY A 234 8.67 -15.22 -7.24
C GLY A 234 10.02 -14.56 -7.02
N LYS A 235 11.07 -15.00 -7.72
CA LYS A 235 12.39 -14.36 -7.70
C LYS A 235 12.37 -12.98 -8.35
N LEU A 236 11.61 -12.81 -9.45
CA LEU A 236 11.40 -11.51 -10.09
C LEU A 236 10.58 -10.56 -9.21
N TRP A 237 9.56 -11.08 -8.52
CA TRP A 237 8.69 -10.25 -7.69
C TRP A 237 9.30 -9.87 -6.34
N PHE A 238 10.26 -10.66 -5.84
CA PHE A 238 10.90 -10.40 -4.56
C PHE A 238 11.68 -9.08 -4.59
N GLY A 239 11.42 -8.20 -3.62
CA GLY A 239 12.07 -6.90 -3.52
C GLY A 239 11.57 -5.83 -4.50
N LEU A 240 10.54 -6.11 -5.33
CA LEU A 240 9.97 -5.08 -6.20
C LEU A 240 9.51 -3.86 -5.40
N SER A 241 9.76 -2.68 -5.95
CA SER A 241 9.20 -1.44 -5.45
C SER A 241 7.67 -1.43 -5.59
N VAL A 242 6.98 -0.57 -4.84
CA VAL A 242 5.52 -0.41 -4.96
C VAL A 242 5.11 -0.01 -6.38
N ASP A 243 5.92 0.79 -7.06
CA ASP A 243 5.63 1.24 -8.41
C ASP A 243 5.83 0.11 -9.44
N ASP A 244 6.93 -0.65 -9.33
CA ASP A 244 7.20 -1.75 -10.26
C ASP A 244 6.17 -2.88 -10.06
N PHE A 245 5.85 -3.25 -8.81
CA PHE A 245 4.75 -4.17 -8.49
C PHE A 245 3.40 -3.70 -9.08
N THR A 246 3.14 -2.39 -9.01
CA THR A 246 1.92 -1.81 -9.56
C THR A 246 1.86 -1.92 -11.08
N SER A 247 2.99 -1.78 -11.76
CA SER A 247 3.08 -1.87 -13.22
C SER A 247 3.04 -3.30 -13.74
N GLU A 248 3.71 -4.23 -13.05
CA GLU A 248 3.92 -5.60 -13.52
C GLU A 248 2.81 -6.55 -13.04
N VAL A 249 2.36 -6.42 -11.79
CA VAL A 249 1.55 -7.46 -11.14
C VAL A 249 0.09 -7.05 -10.97
N ARG A 250 -0.21 -5.75 -10.77
CA ARG A 250 -1.54 -5.31 -10.35
C ARG A 250 -2.67 -5.69 -11.30
N LEU A 251 -2.50 -5.47 -12.61
CA LEU A 251 -3.55 -5.76 -13.60
C LEU A 251 -3.72 -7.28 -13.79
N PRO A 252 -2.66 -8.07 -14.04
CA PRO A 252 -2.78 -9.52 -14.07
C PRO A 252 -3.43 -10.12 -12.81
N LEU A 253 -3.04 -9.65 -11.62
CA LEU A 253 -3.62 -10.08 -10.35
C LEU A 253 -5.11 -9.72 -10.25
N ARG A 254 -5.50 -8.51 -10.66
CA ARG A 254 -6.91 -8.09 -10.64
C ARG A 254 -7.74 -9.03 -11.50
N ASP A 255 -7.32 -9.27 -12.74
CA ASP A 255 -8.09 -10.04 -13.71
C ASP A 255 -8.14 -11.53 -13.31
N ALA A 256 -7.04 -12.07 -12.78
CA ALA A 256 -7.00 -13.40 -12.21
C ALA A 256 -7.95 -13.56 -11.01
N VAL A 257 -8.03 -12.57 -10.11
CA VAL A 257 -8.98 -12.61 -8.98
C VAL A 257 -10.42 -12.53 -9.46
N ILE A 258 -10.72 -11.69 -10.45
CA ILE A 258 -12.07 -11.61 -11.02
C ILE A 258 -12.46 -12.96 -11.60
N SER A 259 -11.68 -13.48 -12.54
CA SER A 259 -11.95 -14.76 -13.21
C SER A 259 -12.14 -15.93 -12.24
N LYS A 260 -11.42 -15.93 -11.10
CA LYS A 260 -11.46 -17.03 -10.13
C LYS A 260 -12.66 -17.02 -9.18
N PHE A 261 -13.35 -15.88 -9.04
CA PHE A 261 -14.36 -15.70 -8.00
C PHE A 261 -15.64 -15.01 -8.46
N GLU A 262 -15.72 -14.48 -9.69
CA GLU A 262 -16.88 -13.74 -10.20
C GLU A 262 -18.20 -14.52 -10.07
N ASP A 263 -18.16 -15.85 -10.19
CA ASP A 263 -19.33 -16.73 -10.09
C ASP A 263 -19.85 -16.95 -8.66
N ILE A 264 -19.04 -16.66 -7.63
CA ILE A 264 -19.35 -16.93 -6.21
C ILE A 264 -19.14 -15.74 -5.28
N TRP A 265 -18.75 -14.59 -5.80
CA TRP A 265 -18.60 -13.37 -5.01
C TRP A 265 -19.97 -12.70 -4.78
N PRO A 266 -20.19 -12.02 -3.64
CA PRO A 266 -21.42 -11.26 -3.42
C PRO A 266 -21.72 -10.28 -4.56
N LYS A 267 -22.97 -10.21 -5.01
CA LYS A 267 -23.37 -9.42 -6.20
C LYS A 267 -23.26 -7.91 -5.97
N GLU A 268 -23.23 -7.47 -4.71
CA GLU A 268 -23.15 -6.08 -4.28
C GLU A 268 -21.80 -5.44 -4.61
N GLU A 269 -20.74 -6.23 -4.82
CA GLU A 269 -19.44 -5.72 -5.24
C GLU A 269 -18.66 -6.71 -6.10
N PRO A 270 -17.77 -6.26 -7.02
CA PRO A 270 -16.95 -7.20 -7.77
C PRO A 270 -15.83 -7.78 -6.90
N PRO A 271 -15.38 -9.01 -7.18
CA PRO A 271 -14.23 -9.62 -6.54
C PRO A 271 -12.97 -8.75 -6.70
N LYS A 272 -12.25 -8.54 -5.60
CA LYS A 272 -11.03 -7.73 -5.55
C LYS A 272 -9.98 -8.41 -4.67
N PRO A 273 -8.67 -8.27 -4.99
CA PRO A 273 -7.59 -8.82 -4.18
C PRO A 273 -7.72 -8.50 -2.68
N TYR A 274 -8.11 -7.27 -2.34
CA TYR A 274 -8.24 -6.83 -0.95
C TYR A 274 -9.51 -7.35 -0.25
N GLY A 275 -10.51 -7.81 -1.00
CA GLY A 275 -11.70 -8.46 -0.45
C GLY A 275 -11.35 -9.75 0.30
N LEU A 276 -10.34 -10.49 -0.18
CA LEU A 276 -9.83 -11.69 0.49
C LEU A 276 -9.27 -11.38 1.88
N ARG A 277 -8.60 -10.22 2.05
CA ARG A 277 -8.09 -9.77 3.36
C ARG A 277 -9.23 -9.41 4.33
N HIS A 278 -10.31 -8.82 3.84
CA HIS A 278 -11.50 -8.55 4.66
C HIS A 278 -12.15 -9.85 5.11
N LEU A 279 -12.35 -10.78 4.17
CA LEU A 279 -12.95 -12.08 4.46
C LEU A 279 -12.10 -12.90 5.44
N TYR A 280 -10.78 -12.88 5.26
CA TYR A 280 -9.84 -13.49 6.20
C TYR A 280 -10.06 -12.98 7.62
N ALA A 281 -10.17 -11.67 7.83
CA ALA A 281 -10.30 -11.10 9.17
C ALA A 281 -11.60 -11.56 9.86
N GLU A 282 -12.70 -11.57 9.11
CA GLU A 282 -14.00 -12.04 9.59
C GLU A 282 -13.97 -13.53 9.98
N ILE A 283 -13.42 -14.38 9.12
CA ILE A 283 -13.32 -15.82 9.38
C ILE A 283 -12.36 -16.10 10.53
N ALA A 284 -11.20 -15.43 10.56
CA ALA A 284 -10.22 -15.61 11.63
C ALA A 284 -10.77 -15.18 12.99
N TYR A 285 -11.54 -14.10 13.05
CA TYR A 285 -12.21 -13.68 14.28
C TYR A 285 -13.24 -14.71 14.73
N ARG A 286 -14.11 -15.16 13.81
CA ARG A 286 -15.13 -16.16 14.12
C ARG A 286 -14.55 -17.47 14.68
N ASN A 287 -13.38 -17.89 14.21
CA ASN A 287 -12.82 -19.20 14.56
C ASN A 287 -11.77 -19.17 15.68
N PHE A 288 -11.03 -18.07 15.84
CA PHE A 288 -9.83 -18.05 16.68
C PHE A 288 -9.79 -16.90 17.69
N ALA A 289 -10.72 -15.95 17.64
CA ALA A 289 -10.71 -14.85 18.60
C ALA A 289 -10.97 -15.36 20.03
N PRO A 290 -10.12 -15.01 21.01
CA PRO A 290 -10.42 -15.27 22.41
C PRO A 290 -11.68 -14.50 22.83
N SER A 291 -12.48 -15.11 23.72
CA SER A 291 -13.72 -14.48 24.23
C SER A 291 -13.49 -13.16 24.96
N SER A 292 -12.27 -12.92 25.45
CA SER A 292 -11.85 -11.70 26.15
C SER A 292 -11.45 -10.55 25.21
N VAL A 293 -11.40 -10.76 23.89
CA VAL A 293 -10.88 -9.78 22.94
C VAL A 293 -12.00 -9.28 22.01
N THR A 294 -12.13 -7.97 21.90
CA THR A 294 -13.10 -7.35 20.98
C THR A 294 -12.70 -7.56 19.52
N LYS A 295 -13.68 -7.53 18.61
CA LYS A 295 -13.43 -7.62 17.16
C LYS A 295 -12.43 -6.60 16.66
N ASN A 296 -12.54 -5.34 17.11
CA ASN A 296 -11.63 -4.28 16.71
C ASN A 296 -10.18 -4.56 17.15
N SER A 297 -9.99 -4.98 18.40
CA SER A 297 -8.68 -5.32 18.96
C SER A 297 -8.07 -6.53 18.24
N TYR A 298 -8.88 -7.57 18.01
CA TYR A 298 -8.44 -8.76 17.28
C TYR A 298 -8.06 -8.44 15.82
N PHE A 299 -8.88 -7.64 15.12
CA PHE A 299 -8.58 -7.19 13.77
C PHE A 299 -7.28 -6.37 13.74
N ALA A 300 -7.09 -5.44 14.68
CA ALA A 300 -5.85 -4.67 14.77
C ALA A 300 -4.62 -5.56 14.96
N ALA A 301 -4.71 -6.56 15.85
CA ALA A 301 -3.63 -7.51 16.13
C ALA A 301 -3.26 -8.34 14.90
N ILE A 302 -4.21 -9.04 14.28
CA ILE A 302 -3.91 -9.94 13.17
C ILE A 302 -3.55 -9.18 11.88
N LEU A 303 -4.02 -7.95 11.70
CA LEU A 303 -3.76 -7.13 10.50
C LEU A 303 -2.49 -6.27 10.64
N GLY A 304 -1.82 -6.29 11.80
CA GLY A 304 -0.59 -5.55 12.06
C GLY A 304 -0.81 -4.04 12.03
N HIS A 305 -1.91 -3.57 12.63
CA HIS A 305 -2.14 -2.15 12.87
C HIS A 305 -1.33 -1.69 14.10
N ASN A 306 -1.20 -0.36 14.22
CA ASN A 306 -0.71 0.29 15.43
C ASN A 306 -1.78 0.26 16.53
#